data_AF-A0A1Q7YEH5-F1
#
_entry.id   AF-A0A1Q7YEH5-F1
#
_cell.length_a   1.000
_cell.length_b   1.000
_cell.length_c   1.000
_cell.angle_alpha   90.00
_cell.angle_beta   90.00
_cell.angle_gamma   90.00
#
_symmetry.space_group_name_H-M   'P 1'
#
loop_
_entity.id
_entity.type
_entity.pdbx_description
1 polymer ?
#
loop_
_entity_poly.entity_id
_entity_poly.type
_entity_poly.pdbx_seq_one_letter_code
_entity_poly.pdbx_strand_id
1 'polypeptide(L)'
;MLAQALRDWLPLVLHYVQPWLSETDIGAGKRWSVEIAKQLEESNFGIICLTRENIESSWILFEAGALAKSLQKSAVVPLLLDLDFREISGPLSQFQAKKLDKNSIHEIVQAINDTAESPIEKPRLSQLFEALWPQLESQLISIPESEDERGPVRSPQDILEDLVATIRGMDQRLRSIEQSLPIAQIVDAPKPEPTALNKVVEREARSLLKRGQKINAIALVRATTNLGLREAKDLVETWEGDSNVSASA
;
A
#
# COMPACT_ATOMS: atom_id res chain seq x y z
N MET A 1 11.83 -23.50 -2.91
CA MET A 1 13.06 -24.25 -3.30
C MET A 1 14.33 -23.40 -3.27
N LEU A 2 14.43 -22.26 -3.98
CA LEU A 2 15.61 -21.38 -3.95
C LEU A 2 15.99 -20.91 -2.53
N ALA A 3 15.02 -20.37 -1.79
CA ALA A 3 15.26 -19.85 -0.46
C ALA A 3 15.70 -20.94 0.54
N GLN A 4 15.25 -22.18 0.33
CA GLN A 4 15.67 -23.34 1.12
C GLN A 4 17.13 -23.72 0.79
N ALA A 5 17.51 -23.76 -0.50
CA ALA A 5 18.89 -24.01 -0.91
C ALA A 5 19.87 -22.99 -0.30
N LEU A 6 19.52 -21.70 -0.32
CA LEU A 6 20.31 -20.65 0.32
C LEU A 6 20.37 -20.81 1.85
N ARG A 7 19.26 -21.19 2.49
CA ARG A 7 19.22 -21.43 3.94
C ARG A 7 20.16 -22.54 4.37
N ASP A 8 20.24 -23.63 3.61
CA ASP A 8 21.10 -24.76 3.94
C ASP A 8 22.56 -24.49 3.61
N TRP A 9 22.82 -23.74 2.54
CA TRP A 9 24.18 -23.48 2.04
C TRP A 9 24.89 -22.31 2.73
N LEU A 10 24.20 -21.22 3.06
CA LEU A 10 24.82 -20.03 3.66
C LEU A 10 25.61 -20.33 4.96
N PRO A 11 25.11 -21.14 5.91
CA PRO A 11 25.86 -21.49 7.11
C PRO A 11 27.14 -22.29 6.83
N LEU A 12 27.25 -22.96 5.68
CA LEU A 12 28.47 -23.69 5.30
C LEU A 12 29.59 -22.72 4.91
N VAL A 13 29.25 -21.61 4.25
CA VAL A 13 30.20 -20.58 3.85
C VAL A 13 30.47 -19.60 5.01
N LEU A 14 29.40 -19.18 5.68
CA LEU A 14 29.39 -18.23 6.78
C LEU A 14 28.87 -18.91 8.05
N HIS A 15 29.76 -19.60 8.77
CA HIS A 15 29.44 -20.45 9.94
C HIS A 15 28.67 -19.76 11.08
N TYR A 16 28.70 -18.44 11.17
CA TYR A 16 28.00 -17.66 12.19
C TYR A 16 26.58 -17.24 11.76
N VAL A 17 26.21 -17.42 10.49
CA VAL A 17 24.90 -17.02 9.99
C VAL A 17 23.84 -18.01 10.45
N GLN A 18 22.68 -17.50 10.88
CA GLN A 18 21.51 -18.27 11.29
C GLN A 18 20.32 -17.87 10.40
N PRO A 19 20.15 -18.47 9.22
CA PRO A 19 19.11 -18.06 8.28
C PRO A 19 17.72 -18.46 8.78
N TRP A 20 16.78 -17.52 8.68
CA TRP A 20 15.36 -17.73 8.90
C TRP A 20 14.61 -17.72 7.57
N LEU A 21 13.67 -18.65 7.37
CA LEU A 21 12.91 -18.82 6.13
C LEU A 21 11.41 -18.76 6.39
N SER A 22 10.74 -17.81 5.72
CA SER A 22 9.30 -17.57 5.87
C SER A 22 8.40 -18.77 5.55
N GLU A 23 8.80 -19.65 4.63
CA GLU A 23 8.02 -20.83 4.25
C GLU A 23 8.00 -21.92 5.34
N THR A 24 9.07 -22.04 6.13
CA THR A 24 9.24 -23.14 7.10
C THR A 24 9.11 -22.70 8.55
N ASP A 25 9.51 -21.47 8.87
CA ASP A 25 9.60 -20.98 10.24
C ASP A 25 8.33 -20.19 10.68
N ILE A 26 7.41 -19.89 9.75
CA ILE A 26 6.10 -19.31 10.08
C ILE A 26 5.10 -20.43 10.39
N GLY A 27 4.73 -20.54 11.66
CA GLY A 27 3.70 -21.49 12.10
C GLY A 27 2.32 -21.22 11.51
N ALA A 28 1.56 -22.29 11.25
CA ALA A 28 0.20 -22.21 10.73
C ALA A 28 -0.71 -21.32 11.60
N GLY A 29 -1.52 -20.48 10.96
CA GLY A 29 -2.43 -19.54 11.63
C GLY A 29 -1.79 -18.21 12.08
N LYS A 30 -0.48 -18.03 11.93
CA LYS A 30 0.17 -16.73 12.13
C LYS A 30 -0.07 -15.80 10.94
N ARG A 31 -0.10 -14.49 11.20
CA ARG A 31 -0.16 -13.48 10.15
C ARG A 31 1.21 -13.35 9.50
N TRP A 32 1.33 -13.86 8.27
CA TRP A 32 2.56 -13.91 7.49
C TRP A 32 3.32 -12.57 7.44
N SER A 33 2.62 -11.46 7.13
CA SER A 33 3.22 -10.12 7.01
C SER A 33 3.79 -9.59 8.33
N VAL A 34 3.15 -9.91 9.46
CA VAL A 34 3.58 -9.47 10.79
C VAL A 34 4.83 -10.22 11.22
N GLU A 35 4.87 -11.53 10.99
CA GLU A 35 6.02 -12.36 11.39
C GLU A 35 7.27 -12.00 10.58
N ILE A 36 7.13 -11.78 9.26
CA ILE A 36 8.24 -11.35 8.40
C ILE A 36 8.77 -9.99 8.85
N ALA A 37 7.89 -9.02 9.12
CA ALA A 37 8.32 -7.69 9.56
C ALA A 37 9.07 -7.72 10.90
N LYS A 38 8.63 -8.58 11.81
CA LYS A 38 9.32 -8.83 13.08
C LYS A 38 10.70 -9.45 12.84
N GLN A 39 10.79 -10.50 12.04
CA GLN A 39 12.06 -11.19 11.79
C GLN A 39 13.06 -10.32 11.04
N LEU A 40 12.61 -9.47 10.12
CA LEU A 40 13.48 -8.50 9.46
C LEU A 40 13.95 -7.38 10.40
N GLU A 41 13.17 -7.02 11.43
CA GLU A 41 13.62 -6.08 12.48
C GLU A 41 14.69 -6.71 13.39
N GLU A 42 14.60 -8.01 13.65
CA GLU A 42 15.55 -8.77 14.47
C GLU A 42 16.80 -9.21 13.69
N SER A 43 16.74 -9.24 12.35
CA SER A 43 17.83 -9.70 11.47
C SER A 43 18.66 -8.54 10.93
N ASN A 44 19.97 -8.73 10.78
CA ASN A 44 20.88 -7.73 10.19
C ASN A 44 20.77 -7.64 8.65
N PHE A 45 20.40 -8.75 8.01
CA PHE A 45 20.38 -8.88 6.55
C PHE A 45 19.17 -9.72 6.10
N GLY A 46 18.55 -9.36 4.99
CA GLY A 46 17.45 -10.10 4.37
C GLY A 46 17.64 -10.31 2.87
N ILE A 47 17.32 -11.51 2.39
CA ILE A 47 17.29 -11.84 0.97
C ILE A 47 15.83 -12.09 0.58
N ILE A 48 15.31 -11.32 -0.37
CA ILE A 48 13.95 -11.53 -0.90
C ILE A 48 14.08 -12.27 -2.22
N CYS A 49 13.75 -13.57 -2.22
CA CYS A 49 13.75 -14.39 -3.44
C CYS A 49 12.50 -14.08 -4.26
N LEU A 50 12.65 -13.33 -5.35
CA LEU A 50 11.57 -12.91 -6.22
C LEU A 50 11.44 -13.82 -7.43
N THR A 51 10.20 -14.17 -7.71
CA THR A 51 9.75 -14.89 -8.91
C THR A 51 8.57 -14.17 -9.53
N ARG A 52 8.26 -14.45 -10.79
CA ARG A 52 7.05 -13.90 -11.44
C ARG A 52 5.76 -14.25 -10.68
N GLU A 53 5.72 -15.40 -10.02
CA GLU A 53 4.57 -15.84 -9.22
C GLU A 53 4.41 -15.09 -7.89
N ASN A 54 5.50 -14.63 -7.27
CA ASN A 54 5.47 -14.08 -5.91
C ASN A 54 5.73 -12.57 -5.82
N ILE A 55 5.99 -11.89 -6.93
CA ILE A 55 6.33 -10.46 -6.94
C ILE A 55 5.21 -9.59 -6.35
N GLU A 56 3.95 -9.91 -6.65
CA GLU A 56 2.77 -9.21 -6.09
C GLU A 56 2.60 -9.50 -4.59
N SER A 57 2.89 -10.71 -4.14
CA SER A 57 2.77 -11.06 -2.72
C SER A 57 3.89 -10.42 -1.88
N SER A 58 5.08 -10.28 -2.45
CA SER A 58 6.22 -9.61 -1.82
C SER A 58 5.97 -8.11 -1.64
N TRP A 59 5.17 -7.53 -2.54
CA TRP A 59 4.73 -6.13 -2.49
C TRP A 59 3.78 -5.82 -1.32
N ILE A 60 2.86 -6.73 -1.02
CA ILE A 60 1.91 -6.61 0.11
C ILE A 60 2.62 -6.33 1.44
N LEU A 61 3.85 -6.84 1.60
CA LEU A 61 4.66 -6.60 2.79
C LEU A 61 5.05 -5.13 3.00
N PHE A 62 5.19 -4.37 1.90
CA PHE A 62 5.55 -2.95 1.93
C PHE A 62 4.32 -2.05 2.07
N GLU A 63 3.23 -2.35 1.35
CA GLU A 63 1.98 -1.59 1.44
C GLU A 63 1.32 -1.67 2.81
N ALA A 64 1.44 -2.82 3.48
CA ALA A 64 0.99 -2.98 4.85
C ALA A 64 1.81 -2.13 5.86
N GLY A 65 2.83 -1.41 5.39
CA GLY A 65 3.73 -0.60 6.23
C GLY A 65 4.64 -1.42 7.14
N ALA A 66 4.55 -2.76 7.07
CA ALA A 66 5.20 -3.68 7.97
C ALA A 66 6.72 -3.70 7.75
N LEU A 67 7.17 -3.67 6.49
CA LEU A 67 8.59 -3.64 6.16
C LEU A 67 9.24 -2.25 6.16
N ALA A 68 8.49 -1.20 5.80
CA ALA A 68 9.07 0.12 5.57
C ALA A 68 9.78 0.69 6.82
N LYS A 69 9.35 0.30 8.02
CA LYS A 69 9.94 0.73 9.29
C LYS A 69 11.09 -0.18 9.76
N SER A 70 10.95 -1.49 9.60
CA SER A 70 11.96 -2.48 10.02
C SER A 70 13.24 -2.40 9.18
N LEU A 71 13.11 -2.04 7.89
CA LEU A 71 14.23 -1.95 6.94
C LEU A 71 15.12 -0.71 7.12
N GLN A 72 14.89 0.11 8.13
CA GLN A 72 15.78 1.24 8.44
C GLN A 72 17.13 0.78 9.03
N LYS A 73 17.19 -0.42 9.60
CA LYS A 73 18.40 -0.97 10.23
C LYS A 73 19.04 -2.12 9.46
N SER A 74 18.25 -2.81 8.65
CA SER A 74 18.66 -4.10 8.05
C SER A 74 18.84 -3.96 6.55
N ALA A 75 19.94 -4.50 6.03
CA ALA A 75 20.20 -4.50 4.60
C ALA A 75 19.35 -5.55 3.90
N VAL A 76 18.71 -5.20 2.78
CA VAL A 76 17.90 -6.14 2.01
C VAL A 76 18.26 -6.14 0.54
N VAL A 77 18.37 -7.35 -0.03
CA VAL A 77 18.66 -7.58 -1.43
C VAL A 77 17.54 -8.41 -2.07
N PRO A 78 16.82 -7.84 -3.04
CA PRO A 78 15.95 -8.61 -3.93
C PRO A 78 16.79 -9.48 -4.86
N LEU A 79 16.57 -10.79 -4.84
CA LEU A 79 17.24 -11.78 -5.69
C LEU A 79 16.24 -12.30 -6.73
N LEU A 80 16.51 -12.03 -8.00
CA LEU A 80 15.63 -12.31 -9.12
C LEU A 80 15.95 -13.68 -9.71
N LEU A 81 14.98 -14.60 -9.68
CA LEU A 81 15.10 -15.92 -10.32
C LEU A 81 14.76 -15.84 -11.81
N ASP A 82 13.52 -15.48 -12.15
CA ASP A 82 12.95 -15.52 -13.50
C ASP A 82 12.43 -14.14 -13.96
N LEU A 83 12.89 -13.07 -13.32
CA LEU A 83 12.46 -11.69 -13.52
C LEU A 83 13.57 -10.82 -14.12
N ASP A 84 13.19 -9.86 -14.95
CA ASP A 84 14.06 -8.74 -15.32
C ASP A 84 13.91 -7.57 -14.34
N PHE A 85 14.96 -6.75 -14.24
CA PHE A 85 14.97 -5.55 -13.39
C PHE A 85 13.82 -4.59 -13.68
N ARG A 86 13.34 -4.55 -14.93
CA ARG A 86 12.21 -3.71 -15.36
C ARG A 86 10.86 -4.17 -14.79
N GLU A 87 10.75 -5.44 -14.42
CA GLU A 87 9.53 -6.00 -13.81
C GLU A 87 9.43 -5.63 -12.32
N ILE A 88 10.49 -5.06 -11.72
CA ILE A 88 10.45 -4.57 -10.34
C ILE A 88 9.89 -3.16 -10.28
N SER A 89 8.85 -2.96 -9.47
CA SER A 89 8.22 -1.67 -9.26
C SER A 89 8.07 -1.29 -7.78
N GLY A 90 7.93 0.02 -7.52
CA GLY A 90 7.59 0.60 -6.21
C GLY A 90 8.64 0.42 -5.09
N PRO A 91 8.35 0.43 -3.76
CA PRO A 91 9.25 0.04 -2.67
C PRO A 91 10.34 -0.99 -2.91
N LEU A 92 10.16 -2.01 -3.75
CA LEU A 92 11.26 -2.95 -4.06
C LEU A 92 12.32 -2.33 -4.97
N SER A 93 11.95 -1.38 -5.84
CA SER A 93 12.87 -0.68 -6.75
C SER A 93 13.83 0.27 -6.02
N GLN A 94 13.58 0.56 -4.74
CA GLN A 94 14.49 1.33 -3.91
C GLN A 94 15.74 0.51 -3.48
N PHE A 95 15.67 -0.83 -3.62
CA PHE A 95 16.78 -1.73 -3.30
C PHE A 95 17.53 -2.14 -4.57
N GLN A 96 18.82 -2.43 -4.42
CA GLN A 96 19.64 -2.94 -5.50
C GLN A 96 19.36 -4.42 -5.72
N ALA A 97 18.43 -4.72 -6.62
CA ALA A 97 18.15 -6.09 -7.02
C ALA A 97 19.37 -6.74 -7.70
N LYS A 98 19.46 -8.07 -7.60
CA LYS A 98 20.50 -8.90 -8.21
C LYS A 98 19.88 -10.07 -8.95
N LYS A 99 20.44 -10.46 -10.09
CA LYS A 99 20.02 -11.68 -10.78
C LYS A 99 20.61 -12.90 -10.07
N LEU A 100 19.97 -14.05 -10.22
CA LEU A 100 20.49 -15.30 -9.70
C LEU A 100 21.68 -15.78 -10.56
N ASP A 101 22.87 -15.30 -10.22
CA ASP A 101 24.13 -15.71 -10.85
C ASP A 101 25.27 -15.79 -9.81
N LYS A 102 26.36 -16.48 -10.17
CA LYS A 102 27.51 -16.69 -9.27
C LYS A 102 28.08 -15.40 -8.70
N ASN A 103 28.24 -14.37 -9.53
CA ASN A 103 28.84 -13.11 -9.11
C ASN A 103 27.91 -12.39 -8.14
N SER A 104 26.62 -12.34 -8.47
CA SER A 104 25.57 -11.78 -7.61
C SER A 104 25.50 -12.47 -6.24
N ILE A 105 25.55 -13.81 -6.19
CA ILE A 105 25.56 -14.53 -4.91
C ILE A 105 26.85 -14.27 -4.13
N HIS A 106 28.01 -14.22 -4.80
CA HIS A 106 29.27 -13.85 -4.14
C HIS A 106 29.22 -12.46 -3.52
N GLU A 107 28.67 -11.47 -4.23
CA GLU A 107 28.46 -10.12 -3.72
C GLU A 107 27.50 -10.10 -2.51
N ILE A 108 26.43 -10.90 -2.54
CA ILE A 108 25.51 -11.05 -1.40
C ILE A 108 26.24 -11.66 -0.19
N VAL A 109 27.03 -12.71 -0.39
CA VAL A 109 27.82 -13.34 0.68
C VAL A 109 28.82 -12.34 1.28
N GLN A 110 29.49 -11.54 0.45
CA GLN A 110 30.36 -10.46 0.92
C GLN A 110 29.60 -9.40 1.71
N ALA A 111 28.43 -8.98 1.22
CA ALA A 111 27.59 -8.00 1.89
C ALA A 111 27.09 -8.50 3.26
N ILE A 112 26.69 -9.77 3.37
CA ILE A 112 26.36 -10.38 4.66
C ILE A 112 27.58 -10.34 5.59
N ASN A 113 28.74 -10.75 5.10
CA ASN A 113 29.96 -10.78 5.90
C ASN A 113 30.38 -9.38 6.38
N ASP A 114 30.20 -8.34 5.57
CA ASP A 114 30.50 -6.95 5.94
C ASP A 114 29.55 -6.42 7.04
N THR A 115 28.39 -7.04 7.27
CA THR A 115 27.48 -6.71 8.38
C THR A 115 27.74 -7.47 9.67
N ALA A 116 28.66 -8.45 9.66
CA ALA A 116 28.95 -9.30 10.81
C ALA A 116 29.82 -8.57 11.85
N GLU A 117 29.61 -8.88 13.14
CA GLU A 117 30.47 -8.37 14.22
C GLU A 117 31.91 -8.90 14.12
N SER A 118 32.08 -10.12 13.61
CA SER A 118 33.36 -10.80 13.42
C SER A 118 33.46 -11.37 12.00
N PRO A 119 33.77 -10.53 10.99
CA PRO A 119 33.81 -10.94 9.60
C PRO A 119 34.97 -11.90 9.31
N ILE A 120 34.77 -12.81 8.37
CA ILE A 120 35.84 -13.63 7.79
C ILE A 120 36.68 -12.74 6.87
N GLU A 121 38.00 -12.92 6.90
CA GLU A 121 38.92 -12.22 5.99
C GLU A 121 38.56 -12.48 4.51
N LYS A 122 38.51 -11.41 3.71
CA LYS A 122 38.07 -11.46 2.30
C LYS A 122 38.75 -12.57 1.46
N PRO A 123 40.08 -12.77 1.53
CA PRO A 123 40.72 -13.85 0.76
C PRO A 123 40.24 -15.24 1.15
N ARG A 124 40.02 -15.47 2.45
CA ARG A 124 39.51 -16.75 2.97
C ARG A 124 38.04 -16.94 2.59
N LEU A 125 37.23 -15.88 2.64
CA LEU A 125 35.83 -15.92 2.23
C LEU A 125 35.70 -16.32 0.76
N SER A 126 36.48 -15.70 -0.13
CA SER A 126 36.46 -16.05 -1.56
C SER A 126 36.92 -17.48 -1.81
N GLN A 127 37.91 -18.00 -1.07
CA GLN A 127 38.30 -19.42 -1.16
C GLN A 127 37.18 -20.37 -0.72
N LEU A 128 36.52 -20.07 0.41
CA LEU A 128 35.39 -20.87 0.89
C LEU A 128 34.22 -20.85 -0.10
N PHE A 129 33.91 -19.67 -0.63
CA PHE A 129 32.86 -19.51 -1.64
C PHE A 129 33.16 -20.35 -2.88
N GLU A 130 34.35 -20.25 -3.46
CA GLU A 130 34.73 -20.99 -4.67
C GLU A 130 34.70 -22.51 -4.43
N ALA A 131 35.12 -22.97 -3.25
CA ALA A 131 35.11 -24.39 -2.90
C ALA A 131 33.69 -24.96 -2.72
N LEU A 132 32.75 -24.16 -2.20
CA LEU A 132 31.39 -24.58 -1.88
C LEU A 132 30.35 -24.20 -2.96
N TRP A 133 30.71 -23.35 -3.93
CA TRP A 133 29.83 -22.94 -5.02
C TRP A 133 29.24 -24.12 -5.81
N PRO A 134 30.01 -25.16 -6.21
CA PRO A 134 29.46 -26.26 -7.01
C PRO A 134 28.30 -26.99 -6.33
N GLN A 135 28.26 -27.01 -4.99
CA GLN A 135 27.17 -27.62 -4.24
C GLN A 135 25.87 -26.82 -4.37
N LEU A 136 25.96 -25.49 -4.23
CA LEU A 136 24.82 -24.61 -4.44
C LEU A 136 24.38 -24.62 -5.90
N GLU A 137 25.32 -24.52 -6.83
CA GLU A 137 25.02 -24.51 -8.28
C GLU A 137 24.25 -25.76 -8.70
N SER A 138 24.62 -26.95 -8.20
CA SER A 138 23.87 -28.17 -8.44
C SER A 138 22.44 -28.11 -7.89
N GLN A 139 22.24 -27.47 -6.73
CA GLN A 139 20.89 -27.28 -6.18
C GLN A 139 20.10 -26.27 -7.02
N LEU A 140 20.72 -25.18 -7.47
CA LEU A 140 20.08 -24.17 -8.32
C LEU A 140 19.64 -24.74 -9.67
N ILE A 141 20.47 -25.54 -10.32
CA ILE A 141 20.13 -26.22 -11.59
C ILE A 141 18.99 -27.23 -11.40
N SER A 142 18.89 -27.83 -10.21
CA SER A 142 17.82 -28.79 -9.89
C SER A 142 16.47 -28.12 -9.60
N ILE A 143 16.46 -26.80 -9.40
CA ILE A 143 15.22 -26.05 -9.34
C ILE A 143 14.68 -26.04 -10.77
N PRO A 144 13.49 -26.58 -11.03
CA PRO A 144 12.91 -26.46 -12.36
C PRO A 144 12.88 -24.97 -12.71
N GLU A 145 13.51 -24.58 -13.82
CA GLU A 145 13.00 -23.44 -14.57
C GLU A 145 11.52 -23.76 -14.71
N SER A 146 10.66 -22.90 -14.14
CA SER A 146 9.24 -23.01 -14.35
C SER A 146 9.07 -23.18 -15.84
N GLU A 147 8.74 -24.42 -16.25
CA GLU A 147 8.34 -24.67 -17.62
C GLU A 147 7.28 -23.63 -17.93
N ASP A 148 7.26 -23.25 -19.19
CA ASP A 148 6.37 -22.32 -19.86
C ASP A 148 4.88 -22.70 -19.69
N GLU A 149 4.40 -22.98 -18.47
CA GLU A 149 3.06 -22.66 -18.03
C GLU A 149 2.97 -21.14 -18.11
N ARG A 150 2.62 -20.69 -19.31
CA ARG A 150 1.60 -19.67 -19.47
C ARG A 150 0.38 -20.07 -18.63
N GLY A 151 0.47 -20.04 -17.30
CA GLY A 151 -0.62 -19.54 -16.49
C GLY A 151 -0.97 -18.20 -17.15
N PRO A 152 -2.23 -18.02 -17.60
CA PRO A 152 -2.55 -16.99 -18.57
C PRO A 152 -1.94 -15.69 -18.05
N VAL A 153 -1.11 -15.04 -18.88
CA VAL A 153 -0.85 -13.61 -18.76
C VAL A 153 -2.21 -13.04 -18.42
N ARG A 154 -2.44 -12.62 -17.16
CA ARG A 154 -3.79 -12.35 -16.65
C ARG A 154 -4.48 -11.57 -17.73
N SER A 155 -5.46 -12.20 -18.36
CA SER A 155 -6.05 -11.61 -19.55
C SER A 155 -6.67 -10.30 -19.08
N PRO A 156 -6.82 -9.28 -19.94
CA PRO A 156 -7.60 -8.11 -19.58
C PRO A 156 -8.97 -8.47 -18.99
N GLN A 157 -9.50 -9.66 -19.34
CA GLN A 157 -10.72 -10.24 -18.79
C GLN A 157 -10.57 -10.68 -17.33
N ASP A 158 -9.45 -11.29 -16.93
CA ASP A 158 -9.20 -11.69 -15.52
C ASP A 158 -9.01 -10.46 -14.62
N ILE A 159 -8.33 -9.42 -15.11
CA ILE A 159 -8.22 -8.13 -14.41
C ILE A 159 -9.59 -7.46 -14.29
N LEU A 160 -10.42 -7.57 -15.33
CA LEU A 160 -11.81 -7.10 -15.29
C LEU A 160 -12.65 -7.92 -14.30
N GLU A 161 -12.45 -9.23 -14.21
CA GLU A 161 -13.15 -10.09 -13.24
C GLU A 161 -12.75 -9.78 -11.80
N ASP A 162 -11.47 -9.52 -11.53
CA ASP A 162 -11.00 -9.11 -10.20
C ASP A 162 -11.50 -7.71 -9.83
N LEU A 163 -11.53 -6.77 -10.78
CA LEU A 163 -12.15 -5.46 -10.58
C LEU A 163 -13.66 -5.58 -10.32
N VAL A 164 -14.36 -6.43 -11.09
CA VAL A 164 -15.80 -6.69 -10.90
C VAL A 164 -16.05 -7.38 -9.57
N ALA A 165 -15.20 -8.32 -9.14
CA ALA A 165 -15.28 -8.98 -7.85
C ALA A 165 -15.04 -7.99 -6.70
N THR A 166 -14.07 -7.08 -6.85
CA THR A 166 -13.79 -6.01 -5.89
C THR A 166 -14.98 -5.06 -5.76
N ILE A 167 -15.57 -4.63 -6.89
CA ILE A 167 -16.75 -3.76 -6.90
C ILE A 167 -17.96 -4.47 -6.30
N ARG A 168 -18.20 -5.75 -6.61
CA ARG A 168 -19.27 -6.55 -6.01
C ARG A 168 -19.08 -6.70 -4.49
N GLY A 169 -17.84 -6.88 -4.04
CA GLY A 169 -17.50 -6.90 -2.62
C GLY A 169 -17.77 -5.56 -1.92
N MET A 170 -17.48 -4.44 -2.60
CA MET A 170 -17.82 -3.10 -2.10
C MET A 170 -19.34 -2.88 -2.04
N ASP A 171 -20.09 -3.29 -3.07
CA ASP A 171 -21.56 -3.19 -3.12
C ASP A 171 -22.21 -4.02 -2.00
N GLN A 172 -21.73 -5.24 -1.74
CA GLN A 172 -22.20 -6.07 -0.63
C GLN A 172 -21.89 -5.45 0.73
N ARG A 173 -20.72 -4.83 0.92
CA ARG A 173 -20.39 -4.10 2.14
C ARG A 173 -21.26 -2.86 2.32
N LEU A 174 -21.47 -2.09 1.26
CA LEU A 174 -22.38 -0.93 1.26
C LEU A 174 -23.81 -1.35 1.63
N ARG A 175 -24.33 -2.42 1.02
CA ARG A 175 -25.65 -2.97 1.39
C ARG A 175 -25.71 -3.45 2.83
N SER A 176 -24.66 -4.06 3.35
CA SER A 176 -24.61 -4.47 4.76
C SER A 176 -24.56 -3.27 5.71
N ILE A 177 -23.93 -2.17 5.29
CA ILE A 177 -23.94 -0.89 6.02
C ILE A 177 -25.33 -0.27 5.96
N GLU A 178 -25.97 -0.24 4.79
CA GLU A 178 -27.36 0.23 4.63
C GLU A 178 -28.36 -0.61 5.46
N GLN A 179 -28.14 -1.91 5.60
CA GLN A 179 -29.01 -2.80 6.38
C GLN A 179 -28.72 -2.78 7.89
N SER A 180 -27.50 -2.44 8.30
CA SER A 180 -27.13 -2.25 9.72
C SER A 180 -27.42 -0.83 10.23
N LEU A 181 -27.67 0.11 9.32
CA LEU A 181 -28.27 1.40 9.64
C LEU A 181 -29.80 1.21 9.74
N PRO A 182 -30.43 1.47 10.90
CA PRO A 182 -31.88 1.49 10.99
C PRO A 182 -32.42 2.71 10.22
N ILE A 183 -32.71 2.54 8.91
CA ILE A 183 -33.31 3.56 8.05
C ILE A 183 -34.68 4.02 8.61
N ALA A 184 -35.34 3.18 9.42
CA ALA A 184 -36.59 3.52 10.10
C ALA A 184 -36.49 4.65 11.16
N GLN A 185 -35.30 5.12 11.53
CA GLN A 185 -35.14 6.26 12.45
C GLN A 185 -34.63 7.55 11.80
N ILE A 186 -34.30 7.54 10.49
CA ILE A 186 -33.82 8.74 9.78
C ILE A 186 -34.96 9.46 9.05
N VAL A 187 -36.09 8.78 8.79
CA VAL A 187 -37.25 9.39 8.11
C VAL A 187 -38.00 10.41 8.97
N ASP A 188 -37.74 10.44 10.28
CA ASP A 188 -38.36 11.37 11.24
C ASP A 188 -37.33 12.21 12.01
N ALA A 189 -36.07 12.21 11.58
CA ALA A 189 -35.08 13.15 12.08
C ALA A 189 -35.41 14.56 11.53
N PRO A 190 -35.59 15.59 12.38
CA PRO A 190 -35.83 16.94 11.89
C PRO A 190 -34.65 17.33 10.99
N LYS A 191 -34.97 17.79 9.75
CA LYS A 191 -33.99 18.38 8.83
C LYS A 191 -33.02 19.25 9.63
N PRO A 192 -31.69 19.11 9.48
CA PRO A 192 -30.75 19.90 10.28
C PRO A 192 -31.03 21.38 10.03
N GLU A 193 -31.55 22.06 11.05
CA GLU A 193 -31.74 23.51 10.98
C GLU A 193 -30.37 24.18 10.82
N PRO A 194 -30.19 25.09 9.85
CA PRO A 194 -28.87 25.62 9.57
C PRO A 194 -28.61 26.84 10.49
N THR A 195 -28.34 26.62 11.76
CA THR A 195 -28.57 27.67 12.78
C THR A 195 -27.36 28.59 13.07
N ALA A 196 -26.17 28.33 12.49
CA ALA A 196 -25.00 29.21 12.66
C ALA A 196 -24.52 29.86 11.34
N LEU A 197 -24.40 29.08 10.26
CA LEU A 197 -23.92 29.58 8.97
C LEU A 197 -24.94 30.53 8.32
N ASN A 198 -26.25 30.21 8.40
CA ASN A 198 -27.28 31.06 7.78
C ASN A 198 -27.38 32.45 8.39
N LYS A 199 -27.09 32.64 9.69
CA LYS A 199 -27.19 33.97 10.33
C LYS A 199 -26.11 34.93 9.84
N VAL A 200 -24.93 34.41 9.51
CA VAL A 200 -23.82 35.22 8.97
C VAL A 200 -24.12 35.58 7.51
N VAL A 201 -24.51 34.60 6.70
CA VAL A 201 -24.88 34.81 5.30
C VAL A 201 -26.09 35.75 5.18
N GLU A 202 -27.08 35.62 6.05
CA GLU A 202 -28.25 36.52 6.08
C GLU A 202 -27.85 37.96 6.39
N ARG A 203 -26.96 38.18 7.37
CA ARG A 203 -26.49 39.54 7.73
C ARG A 203 -25.78 40.21 6.57
N GLU A 204 -24.96 39.45 5.84
CA GLU A 204 -24.21 39.94 4.69
C GLU A 204 -25.11 40.17 3.47
N ALA A 205 -26.04 39.26 3.20
CA ALA A 205 -27.07 39.43 2.16
C ALA A 205 -27.96 40.65 2.40
N ARG A 206 -28.39 40.89 3.65
CA ARG A 206 -29.15 42.09 4.03
C ARG A 206 -28.33 43.38 3.89
N SER A 207 -27.02 43.35 4.14
CA SER A 207 -26.13 44.48 3.89
C SER A 207 -26.03 44.81 2.38
N LEU A 208 -25.96 43.79 1.52
CA LEU A 208 -25.94 43.95 0.07
C LEU A 208 -27.27 44.49 -0.47
N LEU A 209 -28.39 44.06 0.09
CA LEU A 209 -29.73 44.57 -0.24
C LEU A 209 -29.88 46.05 0.09
N LYS A 210 -29.40 46.51 1.27
CA LYS A 210 -29.40 47.95 1.63
C LYS A 210 -28.60 48.83 0.66
N ARG A 211 -27.65 48.24 -0.07
CA ARG A 211 -26.84 48.92 -1.09
C ARG A 211 -27.43 48.80 -2.50
N GLY A 212 -28.64 48.24 -2.64
CA GLY A 212 -29.31 48.01 -3.92
C GLY A 212 -28.69 46.87 -4.75
N GLN A 213 -27.81 46.05 -4.18
CA GLN A 213 -27.05 45.02 -4.90
C GLN A 213 -27.75 43.65 -4.82
N LYS A 214 -28.99 43.56 -5.32
CA LYS A 214 -29.84 42.35 -5.22
C LYS A 214 -29.24 41.12 -5.90
N ILE A 215 -28.57 41.29 -7.04
CA ILE A 215 -27.93 40.17 -7.76
C ILE A 215 -26.79 39.56 -6.93
N ASN A 216 -25.99 40.40 -6.26
CA ASN A 216 -24.88 39.94 -5.43
C ASN A 216 -25.38 39.19 -4.18
N ALA A 217 -26.51 39.63 -3.60
CA ALA A 217 -27.14 38.92 -2.48
C ALA A 217 -27.60 37.51 -2.88
N ILE A 218 -28.24 37.36 -4.04
CA ILE A 218 -28.69 36.06 -4.55
C ILE A 218 -27.50 35.14 -4.88
N ALA A 219 -26.44 35.69 -5.46
CA ALA A 219 -25.21 34.95 -5.76
C ALA A 219 -24.53 34.43 -4.48
N LEU A 220 -24.46 35.25 -3.43
CA LEU A 220 -23.88 34.88 -2.14
C LEU A 220 -24.66 33.74 -1.46
N VAL A 221 -26.00 33.83 -1.43
CA VAL A 221 -26.87 32.80 -0.85
C VAL A 221 -26.71 31.49 -1.60
N ARG A 222 -26.74 31.53 -2.94
CA ARG A 222 -26.56 30.33 -3.77
C ARG A 222 -25.19 29.66 -3.55
N ALA A 223 -24.12 30.46 -3.48
CA ALA A 223 -22.76 29.94 -3.32
C ALA A 223 -22.53 29.26 -1.95
N THR A 224 -23.30 29.63 -0.93
CA THR A 224 -23.09 29.18 0.45
C THR A 224 -24.09 28.14 0.94
N THR A 225 -25.30 28.08 0.35
CA THR A 225 -26.39 27.23 0.84
C THR A 225 -26.75 26.06 -0.10
N ASN A 226 -26.01 25.90 -1.20
CA ASN A 226 -26.23 24.86 -2.22
C ASN A 226 -27.66 24.84 -2.81
N LEU A 227 -28.41 25.95 -2.64
CA LEU A 227 -29.78 26.12 -3.10
C LEU A 227 -29.85 26.37 -4.61
N GLY A 228 -30.99 26.02 -5.21
CA GLY A 228 -31.28 26.36 -6.60
C GLY A 228 -31.44 27.87 -6.80
N LEU A 229 -31.30 28.37 -8.05
CA LEU A 229 -31.41 29.80 -8.36
C LEU A 229 -32.78 30.39 -7.96
N ARG A 230 -33.84 29.61 -8.09
CA ARG A 230 -35.20 30.00 -7.71
C ARG A 230 -35.34 30.13 -6.19
N GLU A 231 -34.90 29.12 -5.44
CA GLU A 231 -34.95 29.09 -3.98
C GLU A 231 -34.10 30.21 -3.34
N ALA A 232 -32.90 30.45 -3.88
CA ALA A 232 -32.03 31.53 -3.44
C ALA A 232 -32.65 32.92 -3.71
N LYS A 233 -33.38 33.08 -4.83
CA LYS A 233 -34.08 34.33 -5.15
C LYS A 233 -35.26 34.55 -4.19
N ASP A 234 -36.07 33.54 -3.96
CA ASP A 234 -37.26 33.62 -3.10
C ASP A 234 -36.89 33.97 -1.63
N LEU A 235 -35.78 33.43 -1.12
CA LEU A 235 -35.23 33.77 0.20
C LEU A 235 -34.78 35.23 0.29
N VAL A 236 -34.05 35.73 -0.71
CA VAL A 236 -33.56 37.11 -0.74
C VAL A 236 -34.72 38.10 -0.85
N GLU A 237 -35.77 37.77 -1.61
CA GLU A 237 -36.99 38.59 -1.71
C GLU A 237 -37.77 38.65 -0.39
N THR A 238 -37.79 37.55 0.36
CA THR A 238 -38.38 37.53 1.71
C THR A 238 -37.63 38.48 2.66
N TRP A 239 -36.29 38.48 2.63
CA TRP A 239 -35.47 39.37 3.47
C TRP A 239 -35.52 40.85 3.03
N GLU A 240 -35.71 41.12 1.74
CA GLU A 240 -35.95 42.45 1.20
C GLU A 240 -37.29 43.01 1.72
N GLY A 241 -38.34 42.16 1.74
CA GLY A 241 -39.65 42.49 2.30
C GLY A 241 -39.60 42.86 3.79
N ASP A 242 -38.95 42.04 4.62
CA ASP A 242 -38.78 42.30 6.06
C ASP A 242 -38.03 43.60 6.35
N SER A 243 -37.04 43.92 5.51
CA SER A 243 -36.22 45.14 5.67
C SER A 243 -37.03 46.40 5.41
N ASN A 244 -38.02 46.36 4.51
CA ASN A 244 -38.87 47.50 4.16
C ASN A 244 -39.97 47.76 5.21
N VAL A 245 -40.44 46.71 5.90
CA VAL A 245 -41.42 46.84 7.00
C VAL A 245 -40.78 47.49 8.24
N SER A 246 -39.49 47.22 8.51
CA SER A 246 -38.76 47.80 9.64
C SER A 246 -38.35 49.28 9.47
N ALA A 247 -38.53 49.87 8.29
CA ALA A 247 -38.19 51.26 7.99
C ALA A 247 -39.41 52.20 7.98
N SER A 248 -40.62 51.68 8.24
CA SER A 248 -41.89 52.41 8.22
C SER A 248 -42.64 52.44 9.57
N ALA A 249 -41.96 52.08 10.65
CA ALA A 249 -42.38 52.28 12.05
C ALA A 249 -41.41 53.24 12.74
#